data_AF-A0A016UQU4-F1
#
_entry.id   AF-A0A016UQU4-F1
#
_cell.length_a   1.000
_cell.length_b   1.000
_cell.length_c   1.000
_cell.angle_alpha   90.00
_cell.angle_beta   90.00
_cell.angle_gamma   90.00
#
_symmetry.space_group_name_H-M   'P 1'
#
loop_
_entity.id
_entity.type
_entity.pdbx_description
1 polymer ?
#
loop_
_entity_poly.entity_id
_entity_poly.type
_entity_poly.pdbx_seq_one_letter_code
_entity_poly.pdbx_strand_id
1 'polypeptide(L)'
;MAYGLQRQAECNPAATGCACPWRRRSLLTSSVSRSTVMNLWILAVLLFAGTEAGERKTSNDPLEDWMFTQLKQCDNPPPVHEGYGCTSYLWNYELINLELFNSDPAIIVYRGLVPKDYIESFIVDITAEQKKAQDNSNGSRPTAEITMDHTAKAGAARVFRRLSRFIPFIDFTSSDPWQVLVFKEGGHFAPRHEYLKVNASGEQDELTKTLGNRFATFRIMLKEPEKGGEHVFPLIRSTYKLELGDAMIWTNMTPQKQKVRRTQCALI
;
A
#
# COMPACT_ATOMS: atom_id res chain seq x y z
N MET A 1 -30.58 20.94 -46.55
CA MET A 1 -30.05 19.74 -47.24
C MET A 1 -28.77 19.32 -46.54
N ALA A 2 -28.45 18.08 -46.20
CA ALA A 2 -29.13 16.81 -45.97
C ALA A 2 -28.01 15.81 -45.56
N TYR A 3 -28.24 15.02 -44.50
CA TYR A 3 -27.80 13.63 -44.19
C TYR A 3 -26.44 13.11 -44.73
N GLY A 4 -25.56 12.39 -44.03
CA GLY A 4 -25.69 11.40 -42.94
C GLY A 4 -24.73 10.22 -43.21
N LEU A 5 -24.44 9.40 -42.17
CA LEU A 5 -23.84 8.03 -42.17
C LEU A 5 -22.31 7.83 -42.01
N GLN A 6 -21.87 7.69 -40.75
CA GLN A 6 -21.61 6.42 -40.04
C GLN A 6 -20.85 5.29 -40.78
N ARG A 7 -19.71 4.87 -40.20
CA ARG A 7 -19.22 3.47 -40.06
C ARG A 7 -18.08 3.47 -39.03
N GLN A 8 -18.32 2.96 -37.82
CA GLN A 8 -18.29 1.56 -37.36
C GLN A 8 -16.91 1.19 -36.79
N ALA A 9 -16.96 0.87 -35.50
CA ALA A 9 -15.91 0.20 -34.76
C ALA A 9 -15.51 -1.10 -35.45
N GLU A 10 -14.20 -1.34 -35.55
CA GLU A 10 -13.65 -2.68 -35.54
C GLU A 10 -13.05 -2.91 -34.16
N CYS A 11 -13.89 -3.44 -33.26
CA CYS A 11 -13.42 -4.13 -32.07
C CYS A 11 -12.77 -5.44 -32.52
N ASN A 12 -11.45 -5.54 -32.38
CA ASN A 12 -10.76 -6.82 -32.43
C ASN A 12 -10.90 -7.50 -31.04
N PRO A 13 -11.59 -8.64 -30.90
CA PRO A 13 -11.96 -9.21 -29.59
C PRO A 13 -10.87 -10.07 -28.96
N ALA A 14 -9.59 -9.70 -29.09
CA ALA A 14 -8.46 -10.54 -28.66
C ALA A 14 -7.37 -9.84 -27.82
N ALA A 15 -7.60 -8.61 -27.33
CA ALA A 15 -6.67 -7.94 -26.43
C ALA A 15 -7.32 -7.71 -25.05
N THR A 16 -7.10 -8.66 -24.14
CA THR A 16 -7.29 -8.47 -22.70
C THR A 16 -6.33 -7.41 -22.18
N GLY A 17 -6.86 -6.36 -21.54
CA GLY A 17 -6.12 -5.44 -20.66
C GLY A 17 -5.88 -4.05 -21.23
N CYS A 18 -6.67 -3.06 -20.80
CA CYS A 18 -6.28 -1.66 -20.91
C CYS A 18 -5.34 -1.31 -19.74
N ALA A 19 -4.04 -1.53 -19.92
CA ALA A 19 -3.02 -0.97 -19.01
C ALA A 19 -2.97 0.56 -19.17
N CYS A 20 -2.88 1.33 -18.07
CA CYS A 20 -2.80 2.81 -18.10
C CYS A 20 -1.74 3.24 -19.13
N PRO A 21 -2.12 3.93 -20.23
CA PRO A 21 -1.24 4.20 -21.35
C PRO A 21 -0.47 5.49 -21.13
N TRP A 22 0.37 5.56 -20.08
CA TRP A 22 1.28 6.69 -19.88
C TRP A 22 2.50 6.56 -20.79
N ARG A 23 2.22 6.61 -22.11
CA ARG A 23 3.18 6.89 -23.17
C ARG A 23 2.84 8.15 -23.98
N ARG A 24 1.72 8.86 -23.74
CA ARG A 24 1.46 10.16 -24.38
C ARG A 24 0.71 11.15 -23.46
N ARG A 25 1.08 12.43 -23.63
CA ARG A 25 0.81 13.63 -22.82
C ARG A 25 -0.67 13.97 -22.62
N SER A 26 -1.00 14.60 -21.50
CA SER A 26 -1.47 16.00 -21.43
C SER A 26 -1.65 16.48 -19.97
N LEU A 27 -1.49 17.79 -19.77
CA LEU A 27 -1.45 18.52 -18.49
C LEU A 27 -2.83 19.06 -18.13
N LEU A 28 -3.23 18.94 -16.86
CA LEU A 28 -4.24 19.80 -16.24
C LEU A 28 -3.77 20.25 -14.85
N THR A 29 -3.89 21.54 -14.58
CA THR A 29 -3.56 22.18 -13.30
C THR A 29 -4.80 22.34 -12.45
N SER A 30 -4.76 21.95 -11.17
CA SER A 30 -5.77 22.37 -10.18
C SER A 30 -5.12 22.76 -8.85
N SER A 31 -5.73 23.74 -8.17
CA SER A 31 -5.26 24.35 -6.93
C SER A 31 -5.63 23.53 -5.70
N VAL A 32 -4.72 23.44 -4.73
CA VAL A 32 -4.93 22.70 -3.46
C VAL A 32 -5.40 23.63 -2.33
N SER A 33 -6.37 23.15 -1.56
CA SER A 33 -6.91 23.74 -0.32
C SER A 33 -6.31 23.09 0.93
N ARG A 34 -6.42 23.79 2.07
CA ARG A 34 -5.71 23.61 3.36
C ARG A 34 -5.75 22.19 3.95
N SER A 35 -4.60 21.74 4.48
CA SER A 35 -4.41 20.48 5.20
C SER A 35 -5.03 20.50 6.61
N THR A 36 -5.74 19.43 6.95
CA THR A 36 -6.18 19.12 8.31
C THR A 36 -5.28 18.01 8.84
N VAL A 37 -4.70 18.20 10.04
CA VAL A 37 -3.82 17.20 10.69
C VAL A 37 -4.68 16.03 11.18
N MET A 38 -4.40 14.81 10.73
CA MET A 38 -5.07 13.58 11.19
C MET A 38 -4.05 12.43 11.29
N ASN A 39 -4.24 11.53 12.26
CA ASN A 39 -3.35 10.41 12.64
C ASN A 39 -3.18 9.36 11.52
N LEU A 40 -2.05 9.42 10.80
CA LEU A 40 -1.80 8.58 9.64
C LEU A 40 -1.08 7.27 10.04
N TRP A 41 -1.33 6.19 9.31
CA TRP A 41 -0.49 4.99 9.36
C TRP A 41 0.43 4.89 8.15
N ILE A 42 1.74 4.71 8.37
CA ILE A 42 2.72 4.45 7.31
C ILE A 42 3.30 3.05 7.47
N LEU A 43 3.20 2.26 6.41
CA LEU A 43 3.73 0.91 6.34
C LEU A 43 4.57 0.77 5.06
N ALA A 44 5.67 0.03 5.09
CA ALA A 44 6.52 -0.25 3.93
C ALA A 44 6.71 -1.77 3.79
N VAL A 45 6.61 -2.31 2.57
CA VAL A 45 6.66 -3.77 2.35
C VAL A 45 7.86 -4.15 1.50
N LEU A 46 8.64 -5.13 1.96
CA LEU A 46 9.75 -5.78 1.25
C LEU A 46 9.48 -7.28 1.09
N LEU A 47 9.57 -7.78 -0.14
CA LEU A 47 9.42 -9.21 -0.43
C LEU A 47 10.75 -9.77 -0.91
N PHE A 48 11.38 -10.69 -0.17
CA PHE A 48 12.58 -11.39 -0.64
C PHE A 48 12.21 -12.77 -1.18
N ALA A 49 12.51 -13.02 -2.46
CA ALA A 49 12.70 -14.36 -2.99
C ALA A 49 14.02 -14.91 -2.43
N GLY A 50 13.94 -15.92 -1.58
CA GLY A 50 15.09 -16.64 -1.04
C GLY A 50 14.73 -18.11 -0.95
N THR A 51 15.29 -18.91 -1.85
CA THR A 51 15.19 -20.37 -1.86
C THR A 51 16.06 -20.95 -0.75
N GLU A 52 15.45 -21.44 0.34
CA GLU A 52 16.06 -22.51 1.13
C GLU A 52 14.97 -23.46 1.63
N ALA A 53 15.05 -24.69 1.13
CA ALA A 53 14.23 -25.81 1.55
C ALA A 53 14.49 -26.12 3.03
N GLY A 54 13.44 -26.03 3.83
CA GLY A 54 13.47 -26.38 5.24
C GLY A 54 12.05 -26.59 5.75
N GLU A 55 11.48 -27.75 5.45
CA GLU A 55 10.23 -28.20 6.06
C GLU A 55 10.36 -28.18 7.59
N ARG A 56 9.48 -27.40 8.24
CA ARG A 56 8.99 -27.73 9.56
C ARG A 56 7.49 -27.45 9.59
N LYS A 57 6.70 -28.52 9.42
CA LYS A 57 5.27 -28.53 9.74
C LYS A 57 5.10 -28.21 11.22
N THR A 58 4.67 -27.00 11.53
CA THR A 58 3.97 -26.70 12.78
C THR A 58 2.49 -26.82 12.50
N SER A 59 1.79 -27.67 13.24
CA SER A 59 0.33 -27.76 13.23
C SER A 59 -0.25 -26.42 13.67
N ASN A 60 -0.72 -25.66 12.69
CA ASN A 60 -1.75 -24.63 12.70
C ASN A 60 -1.81 -24.22 11.22
N ASP A 61 -2.90 -24.54 10.53
CA ASP A 61 -3.02 -24.24 9.11
C ASP A 61 -2.86 -22.71 8.95
N PRO A 62 -1.88 -22.22 8.15
CA PRO A 62 -1.66 -20.78 7.94
C PRO A 62 -2.91 -20.03 7.46
N LEU A 63 -3.92 -20.76 7.00
CA LEU A 63 -5.19 -20.25 6.48
C LEU A 63 -6.33 -20.22 7.52
N GLU A 64 -6.13 -20.63 8.78
CA GLU A 64 -7.19 -20.63 9.81
C GLU A 64 -7.80 -19.26 10.07
N ASP A 65 -7.01 -18.19 9.91
CA ASP A 65 -7.47 -16.81 10.10
C ASP A 65 -8.27 -16.25 8.90
N TRP A 66 -8.33 -16.99 7.79
CA TRP A 66 -9.07 -16.59 6.60
C TRP A 66 -10.47 -17.17 6.62
N MET A 67 -11.48 -16.33 6.38
CA MET A 67 -12.82 -16.84 6.13
C MET A 67 -12.83 -17.65 4.82
N PHE A 68 -13.63 -18.71 4.76
CA PHE A 68 -13.77 -19.54 3.56
C PHE A 68 -14.06 -18.73 2.28
N THR A 69 -14.86 -17.66 2.39
CA THR A 69 -15.18 -16.76 1.28
C THR A 69 -14.01 -15.87 0.84
N GLN A 70 -13.02 -15.66 1.71
CA GLN A 70 -11.79 -14.93 1.42
C GLN A 70 -10.76 -15.85 0.77
N LEU A 71 -10.63 -17.10 1.25
CA LEU A 71 -9.78 -18.12 0.63
C LEU A 71 -10.16 -18.38 -0.83
N LYS A 72 -11.45 -18.45 -1.13
CA LYS A 72 -11.94 -18.61 -2.51
C LYS A 72 -11.50 -17.46 -3.44
N GLN A 73 -11.24 -16.27 -2.90
CA GLN A 73 -10.71 -15.13 -3.65
C GLN A 73 -9.20 -15.23 -3.89
N CYS A 74 -8.46 -16.05 -3.13
CA CYS A 74 -7.05 -16.32 -3.44
C CYS A 74 -6.93 -17.19 -4.70
N ASP A 75 -7.80 -18.21 -4.84
CA ASP A 75 -7.82 -19.08 -6.01
C ASP A 75 -8.42 -18.40 -7.24
N ASN A 76 -9.38 -17.50 -7.02
CA ASN A 76 -10.08 -16.75 -8.08
C ASN A 76 -10.13 -15.27 -7.66
N PRO A 77 -9.02 -14.52 -7.84
CA PRO A 77 -8.99 -13.12 -7.48
C PRO A 77 -10.09 -12.36 -8.23
N PRO A 78 -10.78 -11.43 -7.56
CA PRO A 78 -11.68 -10.53 -8.24
C PRO A 78 -10.96 -9.82 -9.39
N PRO A 79 -11.65 -9.51 -10.49
CA PRO A 79 -11.05 -8.78 -11.59
C PRO A 79 -10.49 -7.45 -11.10
N VAL A 80 -9.35 -7.04 -11.66
CA VAL A 80 -8.81 -5.70 -11.46
C VAL A 80 -9.86 -4.72 -11.99
N HIS A 81 -10.30 -3.78 -11.15
CA HIS A 81 -11.40 -2.89 -11.51
C HIS A 81 -10.92 -1.84 -12.53
N GLU A 82 -11.36 -1.95 -13.80
CA GLU A 82 -10.91 -1.07 -14.91
C GLU A 82 -11.70 0.27 -15.00
N GLY A 83 -12.49 0.60 -13.98
CA GLY A 83 -13.51 1.68 -14.07
C GLY A 83 -13.05 3.06 -13.61
N TYR A 84 -11.89 3.17 -12.98
CA TYR A 84 -11.44 4.39 -12.33
C TYR A 84 -10.25 5.03 -13.05
N GLY A 85 -10.18 6.36 -13.01
CA GLY A 85 -9.32 7.14 -13.89
C GLY A 85 -7.87 7.22 -13.42
N CYS A 86 -6.94 7.04 -14.36
CA CYS A 86 -5.55 7.45 -14.19
C CYS A 86 -5.49 8.98 -14.41
N THR A 87 -4.79 9.71 -13.55
CA THR A 87 -4.50 11.14 -13.72
C THR A 87 -3.03 11.42 -13.44
N SER A 88 -2.45 12.38 -14.14
CA SER A 88 -1.11 12.86 -13.84
C SER A 88 -1.13 14.36 -13.66
N TYR A 89 -0.41 14.83 -12.65
CA TYR A 89 -0.26 16.26 -12.38
C TYR A 89 1.19 16.60 -12.11
N LEU A 90 1.57 17.84 -12.44
CA LEU A 90 2.90 18.35 -12.14
C LEU A 90 2.89 18.94 -10.73
N TRP A 91 3.79 18.48 -9.88
CA TRP A 91 3.98 19.02 -8.54
C TRP A 91 5.47 19.23 -8.34
N ASN A 92 5.90 20.42 -7.92
CA ASN A 92 7.32 20.69 -7.66
C ASN A 92 8.26 20.30 -8.83
N TYR A 93 7.80 20.50 -10.07
CA TYR A 93 8.49 20.13 -11.32
C TYR A 93 8.68 18.62 -11.56
N GLU A 94 8.03 17.75 -10.78
CA GLU A 94 7.98 16.32 -11.02
C GLU A 94 6.57 15.89 -11.44
N LEU A 95 6.49 14.96 -12.40
CA LEU A 95 5.23 14.38 -12.83
C LEU A 95 4.80 13.32 -11.82
N ILE A 96 3.63 13.53 -11.20
CA ILE A 96 3.03 12.60 -10.26
C ILE A 96 1.90 11.87 -10.97
N ASN A 97 2.01 10.54 -11.01
CA ASN A 97 1.02 9.67 -11.62
C ASN A 97 0.15 9.08 -10.51
N LEU A 98 -1.16 9.26 -10.63
CA LEU A 98 -2.14 8.83 -9.66
C LEU A 98 -3.19 7.96 -10.34
N GLU A 99 -3.58 6.90 -9.67
CA GLU A 99 -4.65 6.00 -10.08
C GLU A 99 -5.66 5.96 -8.93
N LEU A 100 -6.87 6.44 -9.19
CA LEU A 100 -7.99 6.16 -8.31
C LEU A 100 -8.39 4.72 -8.60
N PHE A 101 -8.49 3.88 -7.57
CA PHE A 101 -8.80 2.45 -7.73
C PHE A 101 -10.17 2.08 -7.20
N ASN A 102 -10.65 2.83 -6.23
CA ASN A 102 -12.01 2.72 -5.74
C ASN A 102 -12.45 4.08 -5.20
N SER A 103 -13.69 4.49 -5.47
CA SER A 103 -14.19 5.80 -4.99
C SER A 103 -14.76 5.73 -3.58
N ASP A 104 -15.36 4.59 -3.20
CA ASP A 104 -15.96 4.41 -1.88
C ASP A 104 -15.78 2.97 -1.35
N PRO A 105 -14.90 2.75 -0.35
CA PRO A 105 -13.97 3.72 0.22
C PRO A 105 -12.87 4.11 -0.76
N ALA A 106 -12.35 5.33 -0.64
CA ALA A 106 -11.29 5.81 -1.51
C ALA A 106 -10.02 4.96 -1.36
N ILE A 107 -9.56 4.37 -2.47
CA ILE A 107 -8.27 3.69 -2.60
C ILE A 107 -7.53 4.37 -3.75
N ILE A 108 -6.34 4.90 -3.46
CA ILE A 108 -5.55 5.69 -4.40
C ILE A 108 -4.15 5.10 -4.46
N VAL A 109 -3.59 4.98 -5.65
CA VAL A 109 -2.19 4.57 -5.86
C VAL A 109 -1.44 5.67 -6.58
N TYR A 110 -0.28 6.03 -6.03
CA TYR A 110 0.72 6.85 -6.67
C TYR A 110 1.72 5.95 -7.36
N ARG A 111 1.76 5.99 -8.69
CA ARG A 111 2.61 5.12 -9.50
C ARG A 111 4.04 5.66 -9.57
N GLY A 112 5.01 4.81 -9.24
CA GLY A 112 6.44 5.16 -9.23
C GLY A 112 6.76 6.37 -8.35
N LEU A 113 6.01 6.55 -7.26
CA LEU A 113 6.16 7.72 -6.40
C LEU A 113 7.57 7.80 -5.81
N VAL A 114 8.15 6.67 -5.43
CA VAL A 114 9.48 6.60 -4.81
C VAL A 114 10.51 6.10 -5.85
N PRO A 115 11.52 6.90 -6.22
CA PRO A 115 12.58 6.49 -7.12
C PRO A 115 13.34 5.25 -6.63
N LYS A 116 13.80 4.44 -7.58
CA LYS A 116 14.51 3.19 -7.28
C LYS A 116 15.75 3.39 -6.39
N ASP A 117 16.53 4.44 -6.63
CA ASP A 117 17.73 4.75 -5.83
C ASP A 117 17.38 5.13 -4.38
N TYR A 118 16.19 5.71 -4.15
CA TYR A 118 15.70 6.02 -2.80
C TYR A 118 15.30 4.72 -2.09
N ILE A 119 14.65 3.81 -2.81
CA ILE A 119 14.28 2.48 -2.30
C ILE A 119 15.52 1.66 -1.96
N GLU A 120 16.52 1.63 -2.85
CA GLU A 120 17.79 0.93 -2.61
C GLU A 120 18.48 1.46 -1.35
N SER A 121 18.52 2.78 -1.17
CA SER A 121 19.05 3.38 0.07
C SER A 121 18.24 2.99 1.31
N PHE A 122 16.92 2.87 1.20
CA PHE A 122 16.08 2.46 2.34
C PHE A 122 16.25 0.97 2.65
N ILE A 123 16.40 0.10 1.64
CA ILE A 123 16.70 -1.32 1.81
C ILE A 123 18.01 -1.53 2.57
N VAL A 124 19.04 -0.71 2.32
CA VAL A 124 20.30 -0.75 3.06
C VAL A 124 20.06 -0.49 4.55
N ASP A 125 19.28 0.54 4.89
CA ASP A 125 18.94 0.84 6.28
C ASP A 125 18.18 -0.30 6.96
N ILE A 126 17.23 -0.90 6.24
CA ILE A 126 16.41 -2.01 6.73
C ILE A 126 17.27 -3.23 7.00
N THR A 127 18.16 -3.58 6.08
CA THR A 127 19.06 -4.73 6.21
C THR A 127 20.02 -4.54 7.39
N ALA A 128 20.49 -3.32 7.62
CA ALA A 128 21.32 -3.00 8.78
C ALA A 128 20.57 -3.21 10.10
N GLU A 129 19.29 -2.82 10.19
CA GLU A 129 18.48 -3.06 11.38
C GLU A 129 18.12 -4.54 11.57
N GLN A 130 17.86 -5.30 10.51
CA GLN A 130 17.66 -6.75 10.62
C GLN A 130 18.89 -7.44 11.19
N LYS A 131 20.09 -7.08 10.71
CA LYS A 131 21.34 -7.64 11.21
C LYS A 131 21.55 -7.28 12.69
N LYS A 132 21.31 -6.03 13.06
CA LYS A 132 21.40 -5.60 14.47
C LYS A 132 20.43 -6.35 15.38
N ALA A 133 19.19 -6.58 14.93
CA ALA A 133 18.20 -7.36 15.67
C ALA A 133 18.63 -8.83 15.81
N GLN A 134 19.23 -9.41 14.77
CA GLN A 134 19.76 -10.77 14.79
C GLN A 134 20.97 -10.91 15.74
N ASP A 135 21.89 -9.96 15.72
CA ASP A 135 23.07 -9.95 16.60
C ASP A 135 22.64 -9.85 18.07
N ASN A 136 21.65 -9.00 18.38
CA ASN A 136 21.09 -8.86 19.73
C ASN A 136 20.32 -10.08 20.23
N SER A 137 19.87 -10.95 19.32
CA SER A 137 19.05 -12.13 19.64
C SER A 137 19.82 -13.45 19.60
N ASN A 138 21.16 -13.39 19.74
CA ASN A 138 22.05 -14.57 19.68
C ASN A 138 21.83 -15.43 18.41
N GLY A 139 21.66 -14.78 17.24
CA GLY A 139 21.54 -15.48 15.97
C GLY A 139 20.14 -16.03 15.66
N SER A 140 19.10 -15.57 16.36
CA SER A 140 17.71 -15.87 15.99
C SER A 140 17.40 -15.40 14.56
N ARG A 141 16.36 -15.97 13.95
CA ARG A 141 15.95 -15.63 12.58
C ARG A 141 15.67 -14.13 12.46
N PRO A 142 16.02 -13.49 11.32
CA PRO A 142 15.70 -12.08 11.09
C PRO A 142 14.21 -11.82 11.32
N THR A 143 13.88 -10.70 11.96
CA THR A 143 12.49 -10.34 12.24
C THR A 143 11.74 -10.09 10.92
N ALA A 144 10.54 -10.65 10.82
CA ALA A 144 9.63 -10.43 9.68
C ALA A 144 9.02 -9.01 9.70
N GLU A 145 9.17 -8.30 10.82
CA GLU A 145 8.70 -6.95 11.02
C GLU A 145 9.80 -6.12 11.68
N ILE A 146 9.99 -4.90 11.21
CA ILE A 146 10.95 -3.94 11.73
C ILE A 146 10.24 -2.61 11.91
N THR A 147 10.42 -2.00 13.08
CA THR A 147 9.92 -0.65 13.35
C THR A 147 11.09 0.33 13.36
N MET A 148 10.97 1.45 12.67
CA MET A 148 12.01 2.46 12.57
C MET A 148 11.42 3.87 12.52
N ASP A 149 11.95 4.80 13.32
CA ASP A 149 11.53 6.20 13.24
C ASP A 149 11.78 6.77 11.84
N HIS A 150 10.94 7.71 11.43
CA HIS A 150 10.90 8.20 10.05
C HIS A 150 12.24 8.70 9.51
N THR A 151 13.06 9.25 10.40
CA THR A 151 14.34 9.88 10.08
C THR A 151 15.54 9.24 10.78
N ALA A 152 15.36 8.07 11.41
CA ALA A 152 16.44 7.40 12.15
C ALA A 152 17.64 7.03 11.27
N LYS A 153 17.42 6.83 9.96
CA LYS A 153 18.43 6.43 8.99
C LYS A 153 18.32 7.22 7.69
N ALA A 154 19.41 7.29 6.93
CA ALA A 154 19.54 8.22 5.82
C ALA A 154 18.60 7.91 4.64
N GLY A 155 18.44 6.63 4.28
CA GLY A 155 17.50 6.17 3.26
C GLY A 155 16.05 6.28 3.69
N ALA A 156 15.72 5.86 4.91
CA ALA A 156 14.40 6.04 5.52
C ALA A 156 13.97 7.52 5.53
N ALA A 157 14.86 8.41 5.98
CA ALA A 157 14.63 9.84 6.00
C ALA A 157 14.46 10.42 4.59
N ARG A 158 15.16 9.86 3.59
CA ARG A 158 15.08 10.30 2.19
C ARG A 158 13.70 9.98 1.60
N VAL A 159 13.20 8.77 1.83
CA VAL A 159 11.83 8.38 1.43
C VAL A 159 10.80 9.23 2.17
N PHE A 160 10.92 9.38 3.49
CA PHE A 160 9.99 10.16 4.31
C PHE A 160 9.85 11.61 3.82
N ARG A 161 10.98 12.30 3.59
CA ARG A 161 10.98 13.69 3.08
C ARG A 161 10.32 13.79 1.71
N ARG A 162 10.51 12.78 0.85
CA ARG A 162 9.89 12.75 -0.47
C ARG A 162 8.37 12.65 -0.35
N LEU A 163 7.86 11.71 0.44
CA LEU A 163 6.41 11.54 0.62
C LEU A 163 5.76 12.80 1.18
N SER A 164 6.37 13.37 2.22
CA SER A 164 5.91 14.62 2.85
C SER A 164 5.85 15.80 1.86
N ARG A 165 6.73 15.79 0.85
CA ARG A 165 6.75 16.83 -0.21
C ARG A 165 5.66 16.62 -1.27
N PHE A 166 5.36 15.37 -1.63
CA PHE A 166 4.51 15.04 -2.77
C PHE A 166 3.06 14.71 -2.42
N ILE A 167 2.77 14.46 -1.14
CA ILE A 167 1.42 14.22 -0.63
C ILE A 167 1.12 15.24 0.48
N PRO A 168 0.90 16.52 0.10
CA PRO A 168 0.86 17.65 1.06
C PRO A 168 -0.41 17.68 1.93
N PHE A 169 -1.45 16.95 1.54
CA PHE A 169 -2.71 16.88 2.29
C PHE A 169 -2.62 15.91 3.48
N ILE A 170 -1.47 15.28 3.68
CA ILE A 170 -1.20 14.35 4.78
C ILE A 170 0.02 14.82 5.55
N ASP A 171 -0.15 14.97 6.86
CA ASP A 171 0.95 15.21 7.75
C ASP A 171 1.53 13.89 8.27
N PHE A 172 2.54 13.38 7.56
CA PHE A 172 3.25 12.17 7.93
C PHE A 172 4.01 12.29 9.26
N THR A 173 4.24 13.51 9.80
CA THR A 173 4.89 13.65 11.12
C THR A 173 3.99 13.17 12.27
N SER A 174 2.68 13.15 12.03
CA SER A 174 1.68 12.64 12.98
C SER A 174 1.40 11.14 12.82
N SER A 175 2.23 10.43 12.05
CA SER A 175 2.05 9.01 11.80
C SER A 175 2.85 8.14 12.76
N ASP A 176 2.45 6.87 12.88
CA ASP A 176 3.30 5.86 13.51
C ASP A 176 4.64 5.73 12.75
N PRO A 177 5.71 5.25 13.41
CA PRO A 177 7.00 4.97 12.77
C PRO A 177 6.86 4.04 11.56
N TRP A 178 7.92 3.95 10.74
CA TRP A 178 7.96 2.97 9.65
C TRP A 178 7.76 1.57 10.21
N GLN A 179 6.70 0.91 9.79
CA GLN A 179 6.56 -0.54 9.95
C GLN A 179 6.96 -1.21 8.64
N VAL A 180 8.11 -1.87 8.65
CA VAL A 180 8.65 -2.58 7.49
C VAL A 180 8.31 -4.06 7.61
N LEU A 181 7.51 -4.57 6.67
CA LEU A 181 7.14 -5.98 6.61
C LEU A 181 8.02 -6.71 5.60
N VAL A 182 8.69 -7.76 6.04
CA VAL A 182 9.60 -8.58 5.24
C VAL A 182 9.04 -9.99 5.12
N PHE A 183 8.55 -10.35 3.92
CA PHE A 183 8.05 -11.69 3.68
C PHE A 183 9.05 -12.55 2.91
N LYS A 184 9.00 -13.83 3.24
CA LYS A 184 9.59 -14.93 2.48
C LYS A 184 8.51 -15.60 1.64
N GLU A 185 8.92 -16.51 0.78
CA GLU A 185 8.00 -17.36 0.03
C GLU A 185 6.93 -18.01 0.93
N GLY A 186 5.66 -17.92 0.52
CA GLY A 186 4.50 -18.41 1.29
C GLY A 186 4.06 -17.51 2.46
N GLY A 187 4.82 -16.48 2.79
CA GLY A 187 4.44 -15.48 3.80
C GLY A 187 3.30 -14.60 3.29
N HIS A 188 2.31 -14.36 4.15
CA HIS A 188 1.11 -13.59 3.81
C HIS A 188 0.55 -12.91 5.08
N PHE A 189 -0.41 -12.01 4.90
CA PHE A 189 -1.25 -11.51 6.00
C PHE A 189 -2.72 -11.78 5.74
N ALA A 190 -3.36 -12.39 6.73
CA ALA A 190 -4.81 -12.54 6.74
C ALA A 190 -5.51 -11.17 6.68
N PRO A 191 -6.73 -11.10 6.11
CA PRO A 191 -7.47 -9.86 5.99
C PRO A 191 -7.68 -9.17 7.34
N ARG A 192 -7.13 -7.97 7.50
CA ARG A 192 -7.20 -7.18 8.74
C ARG A 192 -7.62 -5.75 8.50
N HIS A 193 -8.16 -5.13 9.55
CA HIS A 193 -8.37 -3.69 9.59
C HIS A 193 -7.15 -3.01 10.18
N GLU A 194 -6.80 -1.84 9.64
CA GLU A 194 -5.65 -1.08 10.12
C GLU A 194 -6.03 -0.03 11.18
N TYR A 195 -7.33 0.20 11.41
CA TYR A 195 -7.77 0.96 12.58
C TYR A 195 -7.55 0.14 13.87
N LEU A 196 -7.23 0.83 14.96
CA LEU A 196 -7.07 0.26 16.28
C LEU A 196 -8.41 -0.27 16.82
N LYS A 197 -8.40 -1.50 17.35
CA LYS A 197 -9.49 -2.02 18.18
C LYS A 197 -9.26 -1.56 19.61
N VAL A 198 -9.53 -0.29 19.86
CA VAL A 198 -9.46 0.27 21.22
C VAL A 198 -10.62 -0.29 22.03
N ASN A 199 -10.31 -1.06 23.07
CA ASN A 199 -11.29 -1.52 24.04
C ASN A 199 -11.59 -0.36 25.02
N ALA A 200 -12.84 -0.24 25.48
CA ALA A 200 -13.24 0.83 26.41
C ALA A 200 -12.47 0.80 27.75
N SER A 201 -11.83 -0.32 28.08
CA SER A 201 -11.06 -0.56 29.31
C SER A 201 -9.54 -0.54 29.13
N GLY A 202 -9.02 -0.37 27.91
CA GLY A 202 -7.58 -0.41 27.63
C GLY A 202 -6.94 0.97 27.71
N GLU A 203 -5.73 1.05 28.26
CA GLU A 203 -4.90 2.24 28.13
C GLU A 203 -4.63 2.51 26.64
N GLN A 204 -5.06 3.66 26.18
CA GLN A 204 -4.72 4.17 24.85
C GLN A 204 -3.32 4.77 24.91
N ASP A 205 -2.53 4.62 23.84
CA ASP A 205 -1.30 5.37 23.68
C ASP A 205 -1.61 6.88 23.51
N GLU A 206 -0.61 7.72 23.78
CA GLU A 206 -0.79 9.19 23.77
C GLU A 206 -1.18 9.74 22.39
N LEU A 207 -0.73 9.13 21.29
CA LEU A 207 -1.14 9.54 19.94
C LEU A 207 -2.61 9.22 19.70
N THR A 208 -3.07 8.04 20.10
CA THR A 208 -4.48 7.66 19.98
C THR A 208 -5.40 8.52 20.85
N LYS A 209 -4.97 8.87 22.08
CA LYS A 209 -5.71 9.81 22.94
C LYS A 209 -5.84 11.19 22.31
N THR A 210 -4.75 11.69 21.71
CA THR A 210 -4.65 13.07 21.20
C THR A 210 -5.30 13.23 19.83
N LEU A 211 -5.02 12.31 18.91
CA LEU A 211 -5.40 12.43 17.51
C LEU A 211 -6.55 11.48 17.11
N GLY A 212 -6.93 10.56 18.01
CA GLY A 212 -7.89 9.52 17.73
C GLY A 212 -7.27 8.33 16.99
N ASN A 213 -8.13 7.51 16.40
CA ASN A 213 -7.74 6.29 15.72
C ASN A 213 -7.08 6.59 14.35
N ARG A 214 -6.41 5.59 13.77
CA ARG A 214 -5.67 5.69 12.51
C ARG A 214 -6.64 5.96 11.37
N PHE A 215 -6.62 7.17 10.80
CA PHE A 215 -7.64 7.57 9.83
C PHE A 215 -7.41 7.00 8.43
N ALA A 216 -6.15 6.75 8.06
CA ALA A 216 -5.76 6.20 6.77
C ALA A 216 -4.51 5.34 6.91
N THR A 217 -4.33 4.42 5.96
CA THR A 217 -3.12 3.61 5.84
C THR A 217 -2.44 3.96 4.54
N PHE A 218 -1.13 4.13 4.61
CA PHE A 218 -0.22 4.39 3.52
C PHE A 218 0.75 3.23 3.40
N ARG A 219 0.89 2.64 2.21
CA ARG A 219 1.80 1.55 1.91
C ARG A 219 2.75 1.91 0.78
N ILE A 220 3.99 1.45 0.84
CA ILE A 220 4.96 1.57 -0.25
C ILE A 220 5.49 0.19 -0.59
N MET A 221 5.56 -0.11 -1.89
CA MET A 221 6.22 -1.31 -2.38
C MET A 221 7.71 -1.07 -2.55
N LEU A 222 8.52 -1.70 -1.70
CA LEU A 222 9.98 -1.56 -1.75
C LEU A 222 10.65 -2.70 -2.54
N LYS A 223 9.94 -3.81 -2.78
CA LYS A 223 10.42 -4.89 -3.64
C LYS A 223 9.25 -5.72 -4.18
N GLU A 224 9.19 -5.86 -5.49
CA GLU A 224 8.21 -6.71 -6.17
C GLU A 224 8.53 -8.20 -5.98
N PRO A 225 7.52 -9.04 -5.75
CA PRO A 225 7.69 -10.48 -5.82
C PRO A 225 7.54 -10.98 -7.26
N GLU A 226 8.10 -12.15 -7.55
CA GLU A 226 7.91 -12.82 -8.84
C GLU A 226 6.46 -13.29 -9.04
N LYS A 227 5.82 -13.73 -7.94
CA LYS A 227 4.43 -14.18 -7.88
C LYS A 227 3.83 -13.83 -6.52
N GLY A 228 2.56 -13.44 -6.49
CA GLY A 228 1.91 -12.97 -5.27
C GLY A 228 2.19 -11.48 -5.01
N GLY A 229 2.13 -11.09 -3.74
CA GLY A 229 2.27 -9.74 -3.20
C GLY A 229 1.09 -8.81 -3.45
N GLU A 230 -0.04 -9.33 -3.94
CA GLU A 230 -1.20 -8.50 -4.21
C GLU A 230 -1.93 -8.12 -2.92
N HIS A 231 -2.42 -6.89 -2.91
CA HIS A 231 -3.25 -6.36 -1.84
C HIS A 231 -4.70 -6.69 -2.13
N VAL A 232 -5.28 -7.57 -1.34
CA VAL A 232 -6.67 -8.03 -1.52
C VAL A 232 -7.59 -7.31 -0.55
N PHE A 233 -8.63 -6.68 -1.07
CA PHE A 233 -9.70 -6.06 -0.29
C PHE A 233 -10.99 -6.87 -0.45
N PRO A 234 -11.19 -7.91 0.37
CA PRO A 234 -12.21 -8.93 0.10
C PRO A 234 -13.65 -8.41 0.17
N LEU A 235 -13.90 -7.36 0.95
CA LEU A 235 -15.25 -6.82 1.15
C LEU A 235 -15.73 -5.94 -0.01
N ILE A 236 -14.80 -5.35 -0.77
CA ILE A 236 -15.11 -4.64 -2.02
C ILE A 236 -14.80 -5.48 -3.25
N ARG A 237 -14.32 -6.72 -3.05
CA ARG A 237 -13.94 -7.67 -4.11
C ARG A 237 -12.99 -7.03 -5.10
N SER A 238 -11.85 -6.56 -4.61
CA SER A 238 -10.83 -5.95 -5.45
C SER A 238 -9.44 -6.40 -5.02
N THR A 239 -8.56 -6.60 -6.00
CA THR A 239 -7.17 -6.99 -5.80
C THR A 239 -6.28 -6.00 -6.53
N TYR A 240 -5.21 -5.56 -5.86
CA TYR A 240 -4.31 -4.54 -6.38
C TYR A 240 -2.86 -5.01 -6.35
N LYS A 241 -2.21 -4.92 -7.50
CA LYS A 241 -0.78 -5.14 -7.64
C LYS A 241 -0.04 -3.81 -7.61
N LEU A 242 0.93 -3.71 -6.72
CA LEU A 242 1.84 -2.58 -6.64
C LEU A 242 3.18 -2.94 -7.29
N GLU A 243 3.72 -2.02 -8.05
CA GLU A 243 5.05 -2.08 -8.64
C GLU A 243 6.07 -1.39 -7.73
N LEU A 244 7.35 -1.58 -8.00
CA LEU A 244 8.46 -1.02 -7.24
C LEU A 244 8.33 0.52 -7.18
N GLY A 245 8.26 1.04 -5.97
CA GLY A 245 8.15 2.48 -5.72
C GLY A 245 6.73 3.03 -5.80
N ASP A 246 5.74 2.20 -6.11
CA ASP A 246 4.35 2.57 -5.95
C ASP A 246 4.03 2.80 -4.48
N ALA A 247 3.14 3.76 -4.23
CA ALA A 247 2.56 3.99 -2.93
C ALA A 247 1.04 3.94 -2.97
N MET A 248 0.42 3.17 -2.08
CA MET A 248 -1.03 3.02 -1.98
C MET A 248 -1.54 3.68 -0.71
N ILE A 249 -2.68 4.36 -0.80
CA ILE A 249 -3.37 4.94 0.35
C ILE A 249 -4.85 4.63 0.33
N TRP A 250 -5.41 4.37 1.51
CA TRP A 250 -6.85 4.28 1.72
C TRP A 250 -7.26 4.79 3.10
N THR A 251 -8.52 5.20 3.25
CA THR A 251 -9.06 5.70 4.52
C THR A 251 -9.69 4.58 5.35
N ASN A 252 -9.25 4.43 6.60
CA ASN A 252 -9.83 3.51 7.59
C ASN A 252 -10.99 4.14 8.38
N MET A 253 -11.19 5.45 8.25
CA MET A 253 -12.24 6.18 8.95
C MET A 253 -12.99 7.14 8.02
N THR A 254 -14.27 7.38 8.31
CA THR A 254 -15.06 8.43 7.66
C THR A 254 -14.68 9.81 8.23
N PRO A 255 -15.07 10.92 7.57
CA PRO A 255 -14.92 12.27 8.14
C PRO A 255 -15.59 12.44 9.51
N GLN A 256 -16.62 11.64 9.81
CA GLN A 256 -17.33 11.59 11.09
C GLN A 256 -16.64 10.67 12.11
N LYS A 257 -15.39 10.27 11.87
CA LYS A 257 -14.59 9.39 12.74
C LYS A 257 -15.21 8.01 12.96
N GLN A 258 -15.96 7.49 11.98
CA GLN A 258 -16.49 6.13 12.04
C GLN A 258 -15.58 5.16 11.31
N LYS A 259 -15.40 3.95 11.86
CA LYS A 259 -14.56 2.90 11.28
C LYS A 259 -15.12 2.42 9.94
N VAL A 260 -14.31 2.45 8.89
CA VAL A 260 -14.67 1.93 7.56
C VAL A 260 -14.34 0.44 7.52
N ARG A 261 -15.36 -0.41 7.65
CA ARG A 261 -15.15 -1.87 7.67
C ARG A 261 -14.72 -2.44 6.32
N ARG A 262 -15.13 -1.81 5.22
CA ARG A 262 -14.90 -2.26 3.84
C ARG A 262 -13.43 -2.20 3.39
N THR A 263 -12.55 -1.50 4.12
CA THR A 263 -11.11 -1.44 3.86
C THR A 263 -10.30 -2.53 4.58
N GLN A 264 -10.94 -3.66 4.93
CA GLN A 264 -10.20 -4.84 5.35
C GLN A 264 -9.25 -5.23 4.22
N CYS A 265 -7.96 -5.36 4.51
CA CYS A 265 -6.92 -5.63 3.53
C CYS A 265 -6.11 -6.86 3.94
N ALA A 266 -5.78 -7.68 2.96
CA ALA A 266 -4.87 -8.81 3.06
C ALA A 266 -3.68 -8.59 2.14
N LEU A 267 -2.59 -9.33 2.37
CA LEU A 267 -1.48 -9.46 1.43
C LEU A 267 -1.29 -10.95 1.17
N ILE A 268 -1.37 -11.35 -0.10
CA ILE A 268 -1.19 -12.75 -0.55
C ILE A 268 0.11 -12.92 -1.31
#